data_AF-A0AAT9HGG4-F1
#
_entry.id   AF-A0AAT9HGG4-F1
#
_cell.length_a   1.000
_cell.length_b   1.000
_cell.length_c   1.000
_cell.angle_alpha   90.00
_cell.angle_beta   90.00
_cell.angle_gamma   90.00
#
_symmetry.space_group_name_H-M   'P 1'
#
loop_
_entity.id
_entity.type
_entity.pdbx_description
1 polymer ?
#
loop_
_entity_poly.entity_id
_entity_poly.type
_entity_poly.pdbx_seq_one_letter_code
_entity_poly.pdbx_strand_id
1 'polypeptide(L)'
;MDQELSPRHAELLYLLAVHRAGRSAADLARDVFGDPARTVTVRAELSRVRRYLGPLLDHRPYRFTESAEVELVLPDDPHDLFPHSTAPFLRPRRRPAGGC
;
A
#
# COMPACT_ATOMS: atom_id res chain seq x y z
N MET A 1 21.83 -7.91 6.58
CA MET A 1 21.26 -6.65 7.14
C MET A 1 19.77 -6.73 6.90
N ASP A 2 19.11 -7.48 7.77
CA ASP A 2 17.72 -7.91 7.62
C ASP A 2 16.82 -6.82 8.19
N GLN A 3 16.50 -5.81 7.38
CA GLN A 3 15.48 -4.84 7.76
C GLN A 3 14.11 -5.53 7.69
N GLU A 4 13.52 -5.85 8.83
CA GLU A 4 12.16 -6.38 8.88
C GLU A 4 11.18 -5.46 8.13
N LEU A 5 10.20 -6.07 7.46
CA LEU A 5 9.13 -5.33 6.80
C LEU A 5 8.33 -4.58 7.86
N SER A 6 8.57 -3.27 7.97
CA SER A 6 7.78 -2.40 8.84
C SER A 6 6.29 -2.40 8.45
N PRO A 7 5.38 -2.01 9.37
CA PRO A 7 3.95 -1.87 9.07
C PRO A 7 3.66 -0.99 7.83
N ARG A 8 4.48 0.04 7.58
CA ARG A 8 4.34 0.90 6.39
C ARG A 8 4.61 0.18 5.08
N HIS A 9 5.51 -0.79 5.07
CA HIS A 9 5.73 -1.62 3.88
C HIS A 9 4.50 -2.49 3.61
N ALA A 10 3.92 -3.07 4.66
CA ALA A 10 2.74 -3.92 4.51
C ALA A 10 1.52 -3.12 4.02
N GLU A 11 1.33 -1.90 4.53
CA GLU A 11 0.31 -0.97 4.02
C GLU A 11 0.50 -0.63 2.53
N LEU A 12 1.75 -0.35 2.11
CA LEU A 12 2.05 -0.08 0.71
C LEU A 12 1.80 -1.31 -0.17
N LEU A 13 2.22 -2.50 0.26
CA LEU A 13 1.99 -3.75 -0.46
C LEU A 13 0.50 -4.06 -0.58
N TYR A 14 -0.27 -3.86 0.47
CA TYR A 14 -1.73 -3.96 0.45
C TYR A 14 -2.33 -3.02 -0.60
N LEU A 15 -1.95 -1.74 -0.61
CA LEU A 15 -2.45 -0.78 -1.60
C LEU A 15 -2.11 -1.19 -3.03
N LEU A 16 -0.91 -1.71 -3.28
CA LEU A 16 -0.52 -2.19 -4.61
C LEU A 16 -1.24 -3.49 -5.01
N ALA A 17 -1.59 -4.34 -4.04
CA ALA A 17 -2.35 -5.56 -4.28
C ALA A 17 -3.80 -5.24 -4.63
N VAL A 18 -4.42 -4.29 -3.92
CA VAL A 18 -5.78 -3.81 -4.21
C VAL A 18 -5.85 -2.99 -5.49
N HIS A 19 -4.80 -2.21 -5.80
CA HIS A 19 -4.72 -1.37 -7.00
C HIS A 19 -3.73 -1.93 -8.03
N ARG A 20 -4.11 -3.04 -8.69
CA ARG A 20 -3.26 -3.74 -9.67
C ARG A 20 -2.84 -2.89 -10.87
N ALA A 21 -3.65 -1.90 -11.29
CA ALA A 21 -3.27 -0.93 -12.33
C ALA A 21 -2.11 0.00 -11.90
N GLY A 22 -1.83 0.05 -10.60
CA GLY A 22 -0.77 0.82 -9.98
C GLY A 22 -1.22 2.17 -9.43
N ARG A 23 -0.37 2.75 -8.58
CA ARG A 23 -0.54 4.09 -8.01
C ARG A 23 0.72 4.95 -8.15
N SER A 24 0.52 6.25 -8.26
CA SER A 24 1.64 7.20 -8.24
C SER A 24 2.23 7.33 -6.82
N ALA A 25 3.43 7.88 -6.72
CA ALA A 25 4.03 8.20 -5.41
C ALA A 25 3.14 9.15 -4.59
N ALA A 26 2.48 10.10 -5.26
CA ALA A 26 1.63 11.09 -4.61
C ALA A 26 0.32 10.47 -4.11
N ASP A 27 -0.26 9.55 -4.88
CA ASP A 27 -1.47 8.83 -4.45
C ASP A 27 -1.20 7.94 -3.26
N LEU A 28 -0.10 7.16 -3.32
CA LEU A 28 0.33 6.36 -2.17
C LEU A 28 0.64 7.23 -0.95
N ALA A 29 1.25 8.40 -1.13
CA ALA A 29 1.56 9.31 -0.03
C ALA A 29 0.28 9.86 0.61
N ARG A 30 -0.71 10.22 -0.21
CA ARG A 30 -2.04 10.62 0.27
C ARG A 30 -2.73 9.47 1.02
N ASP A 31 -2.69 8.26 0.48
CA ASP A 31 -3.38 7.10 1.07
C ASP A 31 -2.76 6.71 2.42
N VAL A 32 -1.43 6.61 2.48
CA VAL A 32 -0.67 6.12 3.65
C VAL A 32 -0.46 7.19 4.72
N PHE A 33 -0.17 8.42 4.31
CA PHE A 33 0.19 9.51 5.22
C PHE A 33 -0.83 10.64 5.29
N GLY A 34 -1.82 10.67 4.41
CA GLY A 34 -2.77 11.79 4.31
C GLY A 34 -2.21 13.03 3.64
N ASP A 35 -0.94 12.98 3.21
CA ASP A 35 -0.22 14.11 2.66
C ASP A 35 0.49 13.70 1.36
N PRO A 36 0.03 14.18 0.19
CA PRO A 36 0.66 13.88 -1.09
C PRO A 36 2.08 14.44 -1.23
N ALA A 37 2.51 15.39 -0.39
CA ALA A 37 3.87 15.94 -0.41
C ALA A 37 4.92 14.91 0.06
N ARG A 38 4.51 13.87 0.80
CA ARG A 38 5.40 12.82 1.33
C ARG A 38 5.86 11.78 0.30
N THR A 39 5.93 12.16 -0.98
CA THR A 39 6.39 11.30 -2.07
C THR A 39 7.80 10.77 -1.87
N VAL A 40 8.71 11.56 -1.28
CA VAL A 40 10.10 11.13 -1.01
C VAL A 40 10.11 10.00 0.02
N THR A 41 9.29 10.08 1.07
CA THR A 41 9.13 9.01 2.05
C THR A 41 8.59 7.75 1.37
N VAL A 42 7.52 7.86 0.57
CA VAL A 42 6.98 6.72 -0.18
C VAL A 42 8.03 6.07 -1.10
N ARG A 43 8.79 6.89 -1.83
CA ARG A 43 9.87 6.39 -2.71
C ARG A 43 10.93 5.64 -1.91
N ALA A 44 11.31 6.16 -0.74
CA ALA A 44 12.26 5.50 0.14
C ALA A 44 11.73 4.16 0.67
N GLU A 45 10.48 4.10 1.14
CA GLU A 45 9.84 2.85 1.57
C GLU A 45 9.77 1.83 0.43
N LEU A 46 9.29 2.23 -0.77
CA LEU A 46 9.23 1.34 -1.93
C LEU A 46 10.60 0.88 -2.41
N SER A 47 11.63 1.74 -2.31
CA SER A 47 13.01 1.35 -2.56
C SER A 47 13.48 0.27 -1.58
N ARG A 48 13.06 0.32 -0.31
CA ARG A 48 13.36 -0.75 0.66
C ARG A 48 12.60 -2.02 0.32
N VAL A 49 11.29 -1.94 0.02
CA VAL A 49 10.48 -3.10 -0.41
C VAL A 49 11.09 -3.77 -1.65
N ARG A 50 11.55 -2.99 -2.63
CA ARG A 50 12.21 -3.50 -3.85
C ARG A 50 13.51 -4.25 -3.55
N ARG A 51 14.18 -4.01 -2.42
CA ARG A 51 15.34 -4.84 -2.03
C ARG A 51 14.92 -6.26 -1.63
N TYR A 52 13.67 -6.46 -1.20
CA TYR A 52 13.12 -7.77 -0.84
C TYR A 52 12.45 -8.46 -2.03
N LEU A 53 11.59 -7.73 -2.75
CA LEU A 53 10.79 -8.28 -3.84
C LEU A 53 11.48 -8.21 -5.21
N GLY A 54 12.61 -7.49 -5.29
CA GLY A 54 13.42 -7.38 -6.50
C GLY A 54 12.59 -6.89 -7.71
N PRO A 55 12.59 -7.67 -8.81
CA PRO A 55 11.97 -7.27 -10.07
C PRO A 55 10.44 -7.34 -10.07
N LEU A 56 9.80 -7.86 -9.01
CA LEU A 56 8.34 -8.03 -8.95
C LEU A 56 7.55 -6.72 -8.80
N LEU A 57 8.24 -5.58 -8.63
CA LEU A 57 7.65 -4.26 -8.52
C LEU A 57 8.10 -3.33 -9.64
N ASP A 58 7.13 -2.93 -10.45
CA ASP A 58 7.27 -1.92 -11.48
C ASP A 58 7.26 -0.51 -10.90
N HIS A 59 7.82 0.42 -11.67
CA HIS A 59 7.87 1.83 -11.34
C HIS A 59 7.02 2.63 -12.33
N ARG A 60 6.27 3.61 -11.82
CA ARG A 60 5.47 4.60 -12.59
C ARG A 60 4.40 3.99 -13.53
N PRO A 61 3.17 3.79 -13.06
CA PRO A 61 2.78 3.80 -11.66
C PRO A 61 3.42 2.63 -10.90
N TYR A 62 3.61 2.77 -9.59
CA TYR A 62 4.04 1.64 -8.77
C TYR A 62 2.96 0.57 -8.79
N ARG A 63 3.34 -0.65 -9.14
CA ARG A 63 2.46 -1.82 -9.19
C ARG A 63 3.29 -3.09 -9.09
N PHE A 64 2.63 -4.20 -8.81
CA PHE A 64 3.21 -5.51 -9.06
C PHE A 64 3.30 -5.75 -10.57
N THR A 65 4.36 -6.43 -11.00
CA THR A 65 4.51 -6.82 -12.41
C THR A 65 3.38 -7.77 -12.83
N GLU A 66 3.08 -7.84 -14.13
CA GLU A 66 2.07 -8.77 -14.64
C GLU A 66 2.45 -10.24 -14.40
N SER A 67 3.75 -10.52 -14.31
CA SER A 67 4.30 -11.82 -13.94
C SER A 67 4.17 -12.17 -12.45
N ALA A 68 3.84 -11.19 -11.60
CA ALA A 68 3.72 -11.41 -10.17
C ALA A 68 2.30 -11.89 -9.80
N GLU A 69 2.21 -13.15 -9.41
CA GLU A 69 1.06 -13.66 -8.68
C GLU A 69 1.06 -13.09 -7.26
N VAL A 70 -0.04 -12.44 -6.88
CA VAL A 70 -0.19 -11.82 -5.57
C VAL A 70 -1.52 -12.27 -5.00
N GLU A 71 -1.44 -13.02 -3.92
CA GLU A 71 -2.59 -13.42 -3.12
C GLU A 71 -2.64 -12.55 -1.87
N LEU A 72 -3.80 -11.95 -1.60
CA LEU A 72 -4.03 -11.16 -0.41
C LEU A 72 -4.84 -11.99 0.59
N VAL A 73 -4.16 -12.56 1.57
CA VAL A 73 -4.80 -13.26 2.68
C VAL A 73 -5.23 -12.22 3.71
N LEU A 74 -6.54 -12.03 3.83
CA LEU A 74 -7.13 -11.11 4.80
C LEU A 74 -7.55 -11.87 6.07
N PRO A 75 -7.49 -11.23 7.24
CA PRO A 75 -8.11 -11.78 8.44
C PRO A 75 -9.63 -11.86 8.29
N ASP A 76 -10.26 -12.76 9.05
CA ASP A 76 -11.73 -12.90 9.07
C ASP A 76 -12.42 -11.62 9.57
N ASP A 77 -11.82 -10.94 10.55
CA ASP A 77 -12.27 -9.63 11.02
C ASP A 77 -11.48 -8.50 10.32
N PRO A 78 -12.13 -7.60 9.57
CA PRO A 78 -11.48 -6.43 8.99
C PRO A 78 -10.82 -5.49 10.00
N HIS A 79 -11.24 -5.50 11.27
CA HIS A 79 -10.60 -4.72 12.34
C HIS A 79 -9.20 -5.24 12.71
N ASP A 80 -8.91 -6.50 12.41
CA ASP A 80 -7.58 -7.09 12.58
C ASP A 80 -6.64 -6.75 11.42
N LEU A 81 -7.16 -6.10 10.36
CA LEU A 81 -6.34 -5.63 9.25
C LEU A 81 -5.56 -4.37 9.69
N PHE A 82 -4.28 -4.58 10.02
CA PHE A 82 -3.35 -3.54 10.49
C PHE A 82 -3.80 -2.82 11.79
N PRO A 83 -3.87 -3.53 12.93
CA PRO A 83 -4.49 -3.04 14.17
C PRO A 83 -3.84 -1.79 14.77
N HIS A 84 -2.59 -1.47 14.38
CA HIS A 84 -1.85 -0.29 14.86
C HIS A 84 -1.55 0.73 13.77
N SER A 85 -2.10 0.56 12.56
CA SER A 85 -1.87 1.51 11.49
C SER A 85 -2.70 2.78 11.70
N THR A 86 -2.06 3.92 11.43
CA THR A 86 -2.71 5.24 11.41
C THR A 86 -3.04 5.70 9.99
N ALA A 87 -2.88 4.82 8.99
CA ALA A 87 -3.02 5.19 7.59
C ALA A 87 -4.46 5.61 7.23
N PRO A 88 -4.65 6.77 6.56
CA PRO A 88 -5.98 7.24 6.18
C PRO A 88 -6.79 6.28 5.32
N PHE A 89 -6.14 5.49 4.45
CA PHE A 89 -6.85 4.54 3.59
C PHE A 89 -7.57 3.41 4.35
N LEU A 90 -7.14 3.12 5.58
CA LEU A 90 -7.76 2.11 6.45
C LEU A 90 -8.94 2.65 7.24
N ARG A 91 -9.13 3.98 7.27
CA ARG A 91 -10.32 4.54 7.87
C ARG A 91 -11.52 4.04 7.08
N PRO A 92 -12.55 3.47 7.74
CA PRO A 92 -13.72 2.98 7.03
C PRO A 92 -14.22 4.10 6.13
N ARG A 93 -14.17 3.86 4.82
CA ARG A 93 -14.85 4.72 3.86
C ARG A 93 -16.32 4.63 4.22
N ARG A 94 -16.87 5.66 4.86
CA ARG A 94 -18.34 5.83 4.89
C ARG A 94 -18.76 5.71 3.43
N ARG A 95 -19.45 4.62 3.07
CA ARG A 95 -20.23 4.63 1.83
C ARG A 95 -21.09 5.89 1.93
N PRO A 96 -21.14 6.75 0.90
CA PRO A 96 -22.26 7.67 0.82
C PRO A 96 -23.50 6.78 0.94
N ALA A 97 -24.29 7.00 1.99
CA ALA A 97 -25.62 6.41 2.09
C ALA A 97 -26.28 6.73 0.75
N GLY A 98 -26.59 5.70 -0.03
CA GLY A 98 -27.26 5.86 -1.31
C GLY A 98 -28.50 6.71 -1.07
N GLY A 99 -28.51 7.90 -1.67
CA GLY A 99 -29.72 8.71 -1.75
C GLY A 99 -30.76 7.95 -2.56
N CYS A 100 -32.00 8.05 -2.09
CA CYS A 100 -33.20 7.43 -2.64
C CYS A 100 -33.45 7.81 -4.10
#